data_AF-A0A949UG86-F1
#
_entry.id   AF-A0A949UG86-F1
#
_cell.length_a   1.000
_cell.length_b   1.000
_cell.length_c   1.000
_cell.angle_alpha   90.00
_cell.angle_beta   90.00
_cell.angle_gamma   90.00
#
_symmetry.space_group_name_H-M   'P 1'
#
loop_
_entity.id
_entity.type
_entity.pdbx_description
1 polymer ?
#
loop_
_entity_poly.entity_id
_entity_poly.type
_entity_poly.pdbx_seq_one_letter_code
_entity_poly.pdbx_strand_id
1 'polypeptide(L)'
;MHDISAHAHVAHHGPPQSFIGKYVFSIDHKVIGKQYYALALLAVFVGMILSWIMRLHLGWTNLAIPGLHILSSNGAPGDVMTPEYYLQLMTMHATIMVFFVLTTAPFAAFGNYFLPTQVGAEDMPFPHFNMMSFWVTFVGFLVLISSFFVSDGPTLGGWTQYAPLSAVGSVAGPGQGMGVVLWAAAIAIFCIGQLLGSLNFITTTLDMRTKGMSLWRLPLTCWAWFITSIMGLTAFAVLMPACILLILDHVAGTSFFVASNLVLNDQLQPHAGGSTLLWQHLFWFFG
;
A
#
# COMPACT_ATOMS: atom_id res chain seq x y z
N MET A 1 7.02 46.25 -19.32
CA MET A 1 6.81 44.92 -19.95
C MET A 1 8.18 44.25 -19.96
N HIS A 2 8.53 43.57 -18.87
CA HIS A 2 9.84 42.90 -18.73
C HIS A 2 9.64 41.44 -19.16
N ASP A 3 10.26 41.10 -20.28
CA ASP A 3 10.31 39.75 -20.83
C ASP A 3 11.29 38.93 -19.97
N ILE A 4 10.74 38.13 -19.06
CA ILE A 4 11.50 37.11 -18.31
C ILE A 4 11.25 35.77 -19.01
N SER A 5 11.67 35.67 -20.27
CA SER A 5 11.87 34.39 -20.95
C SER A 5 13.25 33.85 -20.58
N ALA A 6 13.45 33.59 -19.29
CA ALA A 6 14.54 32.72 -18.86
C ALA A 6 14.18 31.30 -19.29
N HIS A 7 14.77 30.87 -20.42
CA HIS A 7 14.82 29.47 -20.81
C HIS A 7 15.47 28.68 -19.67
N ALA A 8 14.64 28.11 -18.79
CA ALA A 8 15.06 27.05 -17.90
C ALA A 8 15.46 25.88 -18.80
N HIS A 9 16.75 25.78 -19.10
CA HIS A 9 17.34 24.54 -19.60
C HIS A 9 17.04 23.47 -18.54
N VAL A 10 16.03 22.65 -18.80
CA VAL A 10 15.81 21.41 -18.05
C VAL A 10 17.11 20.63 -18.20
N ALA A 11 17.83 20.45 -17.10
CA ALA A 11 19.10 19.76 -17.10
C ALA A 11 18.89 18.35 -17.67
N HIS A 12 19.39 18.12 -18.89
CA HIS A 12 19.33 16.81 -19.52
C HIS A 12 20.16 15.83 -18.68
N HIS A 13 19.50 14.92 -17.98
CA HIS A 13 20.19 13.79 -17.38
C HIS A 13 20.65 12.88 -18.51
N GLY A 14 21.98 12.78 -18.71
CA GLY A 14 22.55 11.89 -19.71
C GLY A 14 22.11 10.43 -19.50
N PRO A 15 22.04 9.61 -20.56
CA PRO A 15 21.58 8.23 -20.45
C PRO A 15 22.43 7.45 -19.42
N PRO A 16 21.80 6.64 -18.55
CA PRO A 16 22.51 5.90 -17.51
C PRO A 16 23.52 4.94 -18.14
N GLN A 17 24.78 5.02 -17.70
CA GLN A 17 25.87 4.23 -18.26
C GLN A 17 25.98 2.81 -17.64
N SER A 18 25.24 2.53 -16.56
CA SER A 18 25.25 1.23 -15.88
C SER A 18 23.88 0.54 -15.94
N PHE A 19 23.87 -0.81 -15.93
CA PHE A 19 22.64 -1.60 -15.89
C PHE A 19 21.76 -1.26 -14.68
N ILE A 20 22.40 -1.05 -13.51
CA ILE A 20 21.74 -0.70 -12.26
C ILE A 20 21.03 0.66 -12.39
N GLY A 21 21.70 1.68 -12.92
CA GLY A 21 21.09 2.99 -13.15
C GLY A 21 20.02 2.98 -14.25
N LYS A 22 20.09 2.03 -15.19
CA LYS A 22 19.13 1.93 -16.28
C LYS A 22 17.84 1.22 -15.90
N TYR A 23 17.92 0.14 -15.12
CA TYR A 23 16.79 -0.77 -14.88
C TYR A 23 16.38 -0.94 -13.41
N VAL A 24 17.25 -0.63 -12.45
CA VAL A 24 16.98 -0.80 -11.01
C VAL A 24 16.66 0.56 -10.40
N PHE A 25 17.64 1.45 -10.36
CA PHE A 25 17.47 2.84 -9.90
C PHE A 25 17.32 3.78 -11.10
N SER A 26 16.31 3.50 -11.92
CA SER A 26 16.02 4.28 -13.11
C SER A 26 15.19 5.51 -12.78
N ILE A 27 15.51 6.62 -13.44
CA ILE A 27 14.73 7.86 -13.37
C ILE A 27 13.72 7.98 -14.54
N ASP A 28 13.82 7.12 -15.55
CA ASP A 28 12.93 7.10 -16.72
C ASP A 28 11.53 6.59 -16.31
N HIS A 29 10.52 7.44 -16.49
CA HIS A 29 9.12 7.14 -16.19
C HIS A 29 8.60 5.85 -16.83
N LYS A 30 9.09 5.46 -18.02
CA LYS A 30 8.70 4.21 -18.69
C LYS A 30 9.29 3.00 -18.01
N VAL A 31 10.53 3.09 -17.54
CA VAL A 31 11.16 2.00 -16.78
C VAL A 31 10.44 1.84 -15.45
N ILE A 32 10.19 2.94 -14.74
CA ILE A 32 9.43 2.95 -13.48
C ILE A 32 8.02 2.38 -13.68
N GLY A 33 7.33 2.75 -14.77
CA GLY A 33 6.03 2.18 -15.12
C GLY A 33 6.07 0.66 -15.29
N LYS A 34 7.10 0.12 -15.96
CA LYS A 34 7.30 -1.33 -16.08
C LYS A 34 7.64 -2.00 -14.75
N GLN A 35 8.39 -1.33 -13.87
CA GLN A 35 8.69 -1.83 -12.53
C GLN A 35 7.42 -1.96 -11.69
N TYR A 36 6.56 -0.93 -11.69
CA TYR A 36 5.24 -1.00 -11.03
C TYR A 36 4.36 -2.11 -11.62
N TYR A 37 4.37 -2.30 -12.94
CA TYR A 37 3.61 -3.37 -13.58
C TYR A 37 4.11 -4.76 -13.14
N ALA A 38 5.42 -4.95 -13.09
CA ALA A 38 6.02 -6.19 -12.60
C ALA A 38 5.68 -6.46 -11.13
N LEU A 39 5.71 -5.42 -10.28
CA LEU A 39 5.27 -5.53 -8.89
C LEU A 39 3.78 -5.90 -8.79
N ALA A 40 2.92 -5.29 -9.62
CA ALA A 40 1.50 -5.62 -9.64
C ALA A 40 1.25 -7.08 -10.07
N LEU A 41 2.01 -7.59 -11.04
CA LEU A 41 1.95 -8.99 -11.47
C LEU A 41 2.41 -9.95 -10.36
N LEU A 42 3.47 -9.59 -9.63
CA LEU A 42 3.91 -10.36 -8.46
C LEU A 42 2.83 -10.35 -7.37
N ALA A 43 2.28 -9.18 -7.05
CA ALA A 43 1.26 -9.01 -6.02
C ALA A 43 -0.03 -9.78 -6.36
N VAL A 44 -0.52 -9.70 -7.60
CA VAL A 44 -1.72 -10.43 -8.02
C VAL A 44 -1.47 -11.94 -8.02
N PHE A 45 -0.28 -12.39 -8.40
CA PHE A 45 0.07 -13.81 -8.34
C PHE A 45 0.01 -14.33 -6.89
N VAL A 46 0.65 -13.62 -5.94
CA VAL A 46 0.58 -13.95 -4.51
C VAL A 46 -0.86 -13.92 -4.03
N GLY A 47 -1.60 -12.85 -4.32
CA GLY A 47 -3.00 -12.72 -3.92
C GLY A 47 -3.89 -13.81 -4.49
N MET A 48 -3.66 -14.27 -5.73
CA MET A 48 -4.40 -15.37 -6.34
C MET A 48 -4.12 -16.71 -5.65
N ILE A 49 -2.87 -16.99 -5.29
CA ILE A 49 -2.52 -18.18 -4.49
C ILE A 49 -3.28 -18.17 -3.15
N LEU A 50 -3.28 -17.03 -2.44
CA LEU A 50 -4.05 -16.88 -1.20
C LEU A 50 -5.54 -17.13 -1.42
N SER A 51 -6.11 -16.56 -2.50
CA SER A 51 -7.53 -16.78 -2.86
C SER A 51 -7.86 -18.24 -3.10
N TRP A 52 -6.98 -18.96 -3.80
CA TRP A 52 -7.16 -20.39 -4.08
C TRP A 52 -7.17 -21.21 -2.79
N ILE A 53 -6.22 -20.97 -1.89
CA ILE A 53 -6.13 -21.67 -0.61
C ILE A 53 -7.41 -21.46 0.21
N MET A 54 -7.88 -20.21 0.30
CA MET A 54 -9.13 -19.89 1.02
C MET A 54 -10.36 -20.54 0.42
N ARG A 55 -10.48 -20.55 -0.92
CA ARG A 55 -11.62 -21.16 -1.62
C ARG A 55 -11.63 -22.67 -1.48
N LEU A 56 -10.46 -23.32 -1.48
CA LEU A 56 -10.35 -24.75 -1.20
C LEU A 56 -10.84 -25.08 0.21
N HIS A 57 -10.44 -24.30 1.21
CA HIS A 57 -10.92 -24.47 2.59
C HIS A 57 -12.43 -24.23 2.73
N LEU A 58 -13.00 -23.23 2.05
CA LEU A 58 -14.46 -23.01 2.04
C LEU A 58 -15.24 -24.18 1.40
N GLY A 59 -14.69 -24.79 0.35
CA GLY A 59 -15.30 -25.95 -0.30
C GLY A 59 -15.18 -27.23 0.53
N TRP A 60 -14.05 -27.41 1.21
CA TRP A 60 -13.75 -28.56 2.05
C TRP A 60 -13.00 -28.14 3.32
N THR A 61 -13.74 -27.90 4.39
CA THR A 61 -13.21 -27.32 5.64
C THR A 61 -12.16 -28.20 6.33
N ASN A 62 -12.26 -29.51 6.19
CA ASN A 62 -11.32 -30.48 6.78
C ASN A 62 -10.28 -31.02 5.78
N LEU A 63 -10.15 -30.39 4.60
CA LEU A 63 -9.15 -30.80 3.62
C LEU A 63 -7.75 -30.47 4.12
N ALA A 64 -6.91 -31.49 4.27
CA ALA A 64 -5.48 -31.30 4.45
C ALA A 64 -4.87 -30.81 3.13
N ILE A 65 -4.29 -29.60 3.14
CA ILE A 65 -3.60 -29.02 1.99
C ILE A 65 -2.11 -29.30 2.17
N PRO A 66 -1.51 -30.24 1.40
CA PRO A 66 -0.13 -30.66 1.63
C PRO A 66 0.85 -29.49 1.59
N GLY A 67 1.68 -29.37 2.64
CA GLY A 67 2.70 -28.33 2.74
C GLY A 67 2.20 -26.98 3.25
N LEU A 68 0.92 -26.85 3.62
CA LEU A 68 0.39 -25.63 4.22
C LEU A 68 1.03 -25.35 5.59
N HIS A 69 1.38 -26.40 6.34
CA HIS A 69 2.11 -26.28 7.60
C HIS A 69 3.49 -25.63 7.46
N ILE A 70 4.09 -25.65 6.25
CA ILE A 70 5.37 -24.99 5.97
C ILE A 70 5.22 -23.47 5.95
N LEU A 71 4.06 -22.98 5.49
CA LEU A 71 3.73 -21.56 5.48
C LEU A 71 3.34 -21.05 6.87
N SER A 72 2.63 -21.86 7.66
CA SER A 72 2.33 -21.57 9.05
C SER A 72 2.05 -22.86 9.81
N SER A 73 2.98 -23.25 10.68
CA SER A 73 2.85 -24.45 11.52
C SER A 73 1.70 -24.30 12.53
N ASN A 74 1.52 -23.10 13.07
CA ASN A 74 0.45 -22.77 14.01
C ASN A 74 -0.92 -22.60 13.31
N GLY A 75 -0.92 -22.09 12.07
CA GLY A 75 -2.14 -21.83 11.31
C GLY A 75 -2.68 -23.04 10.54
N ALA A 76 -1.86 -24.06 10.31
CA ALA A 76 -2.27 -25.28 9.64
C ALA A 76 -1.66 -26.55 10.27
N PRO A 77 -1.98 -26.87 11.54
CA PRO A 77 -1.45 -28.05 12.19
C PRO A 77 -1.94 -29.32 11.45
N GLY A 78 -0.99 -30.17 11.06
CA GLY A 78 -1.30 -31.37 10.27
C GLY A 78 -1.85 -31.07 8.88
N ASP A 79 -1.47 -29.94 8.28
CA ASP A 79 -1.93 -29.45 6.96
C ASP A 79 -3.42 -29.06 6.89
N VAL A 80 -4.14 -29.06 8.02
CA VAL A 80 -5.53 -28.61 8.10
C VAL A 80 -5.56 -27.18 8.64
N MET A 81 -6.12 -26.26 7.84
CA MET A 81 -6.20 -24.83 8.15
C MET A 81 -7.13 -24.54 9.32
N THR A 82 -6.68 -23.70 10.26
CA THR A 82 -7.52 -23.20 11.37
C THR A 82 -8.40 -22.03 10.92
N PRO A 83 -9.54 -21.77 11.61
CA PRO A 83 -10.37 -20.60 11.35
C PRO A 83 -9.60 -19.27 11.44
N GLU A 84 -8.69 -19.16 12.40
CA GLU A 84 -7.86 -17.96 12.58
C GLU A 84 -6.94 -17.77 11.38
N TYR A 85 -6.30 -18.84 10.89
CA TYR A 85 -5.42 -18.74 9.73
C TYR A 85 -6.20 -18.41 8.46
N TYR A 86 -7.41 -18.92 8.29
CA TYR A 86 -8.30 -18.50 7.21
C TYR A 86 -8.54 -16.98 7.23
N LEU A 87 -8.81 -16.39 8.40
CA LEU A 87 -8.99 -14.94 8.56
C LEU A 87 -7.70 -14.15 8.28
N GLN A 88 -6.54 -14.70 8.68
CA GLN A 88 -5.22 -14.14 8.33
C GLN A 88 -5.02 -14.10 6.80
N LEU A 89 -5.30 -15.20 6.10
CA LEU A 89 -5.19 -15.25 4.64
C LEU A 89 -6.18 -14.28 3.96
N MET A 90 -7.41 -14.19 4.46
CA MET A 90 -8.43 -13.26 3.95
C MET A 90 -7.98 -11.81 4.07
N THR A 91 -7.41 -11.47 5.22
CA THR A 91 -6.86 -10.14 5.50
C THR A 91 -5.75 -9.79 4.52
N MET A 92 -4.77 -10.68 4.38
CA MET A 92 -3.62 -10.46 3.49
C MET A 92 -4.00 -10.43 2.02
N HIS A 93 -4.89 -11.31 1.58
CA HIS A 93 -5.41 -11.30 0.21
C HIS A 93 -6.05 -9.96 -0.13
N ALA A 94 -6.99 -9.50 0.69
CA ALA A 94 -7.70 -8.25 0.45
C ALA A 94 -6.75 -7.04 0.49
N THR A 95 -5.83 -6.99 1.46
CA THR A 95 -4.81 -5.92 1.52
C THR A 95 -3.93 -5.91 0.27
N ILE A 96 -3.43 -7.07 -0.18
CA ILE A 96 -2.59 -7.17 -1.38
C ILE A 96 -3.36 -6.71 -2.62
N MET A 97 -4.61 -7.15 -2.80
CA MET A 97 -5.41 -6.76 -3.96
C MET A 97 -5.71 -5.26 -3.99
N VAL A 98 -6.11 -4.69 -2.86
CA VAL A 98 -6.50 -3.27 -2.80
C VAL A 98 -5.29 -2.34 -2.93
N PHE A 99 -4.24 -2.56 -2.14
CA PHE A 99 -3.10 -1.62 -2.11
C PHE A 99 -2.04 -1.94 -3.16
N PHE A 100 -1.74 -3.22 -3.37
CA PHE A 100 -0.57 -3.63 -4.17
C PHE A 100 -0.91 -4.14 -5.56
N VAL A 101 -2.19 -4.26 -5.92
CA VAL A 101 -2.64 -4.55 -7.30
C VAL A 101 -3.42 -3.37 -7.87
N LEU A 102 -4.52 -2.97 -7.21
CA LEU A 102 -5.39 -1.90 -7.73
C LEU A 102 -4.69 -0.54 -7.74
N THR A 103 -3.76 -0.24 -6.83
CA THR A 103 -3.04 1.04 -6.90
C THR A 103 -1.77 0.97 -7.77
N THR A 104 -1.11 -0.19 -7.83
CA THR A 104 0.18 -0.32 -8.55
C THR A 104 -0.02 -0.48 -10.05
N ALA A 105 -0.98 -1.27 -10.53
CA ALA A 105 -1.17 -1.48 -11.97
C ALA A 105 -1.89 -0.30 -12.66
N PRO A 106 -3.18 -0.04 -12.40
CA PRO A 106 -3.93 0.93 -13.20
C PRO A 106 -3.54 2.39 -12.90
N PHE A 107 -3.13 2.69 -11.67
CA PHE A 107 -2.70 4.03 -11.29
C PHE A 107 -1.20 4.21 -11.51
N ALA A 108 -0.34 3.54 -10.74
CA ALA A 108 1.09 3.81 -10.77
C ALA A 108 1.78 3.34 -12.07
N ALA A 109 1.55 2.11 -12.55
CA ALA A 109 2.24 1.58 -13.71
C ALA A 109 1.83 2.29 -14.99
N PHE A 110 0.53 2.32 -15.26
CA PHE A 110 0.00 2.97 -16.47
C PHE A 110 0.12 4.48 -16.42
N GLY A 111 -0.09 5.11 -15.26
CA GLY A 111 0.15 6.55 -15.08
C GLY A 111 1.60 6.90 -15.37
N ASN A 112 2.56 6.16 -14.80
CA ASN A 112 3.97 6.36 -15.11
C ASN A 112 4.29 6.16 -16.59
N TYR A 113 3.77 5.10 -17.20
CA TYR A 113 4.15 4.76 -18.57
C TYR A 113 3.52 5.70 -19.61
N PHE A 114 2.24 6.03 -19.46
CA PHE A 114 1.46 6.71 -20.49
C PHE A 114 1.24 8.21 -20.22
N LEU A 115 1.07 8.65 -18.97
CA LEU A 115 0.69 10.04 -18.66
C LEU A 115 1.65 11.07 -19.30
N PRO A 116 2.98 10.99 -19.12
CA PRO A 116 3.90 11.98 -19.71
C PRO A 116 3.79 12.03 -21.23
N THR A 117 3.74 10.85 -21.86
CA THR A 117 3.63 10.74 -23.31
C THR A 117 2.30 11.28 -23.86
N GLN A 118 1.20 11.08 -23.14
CA GLN A 118 -0.13 11.56 -23.56
C GLN A 118 -0.29 13.08 -23.42
N VAL A 119 0.45 13.70 -22.49
CA VAL A 119 0.48 15.17 -22.35
C VAL A 119 1.56 15.84 -23.21
N GLY A 120 2.36 15.05 -23.93
CA GLY A 120 3.45 15.52 -24.77
C GLY A 120 4.71 15.93 -24.01
N ALA A 121 4.89 15.45 -22.78
CA ALA A 121 6.10 15.62 -21.98
C ALA A 121 7.12 14.53 -22.30
N GLU A 122 8.41 14.88 -22.22
CA GLU A 122 9.51 13.91 -22.35
C GLU A 122 9.64 13.02 -21.11
N ASP A 123 9.45 13.59 -19.92
CA ASP A 123 9.49 12.91 -18.62
C ASP A 123 8.63 13.67 -17.58
N MET A 124 8.58 13.14 -16.36
CA MET A 124 7.93 13.77 -15.21
C MET A 124 8.80 14.85 -14.56
N PRO A 125 8.22 15.85 -13.88
CA PRO A 125 8.97 16.97 -13.30
C PRO A 125 9.83 16.57 -12.09
N PHE A 126 9.52 15.48 -11.39
CA PHE A 126 10.32 14.96 -10.28
C PHE A 126 10.77 13.51 -10.49
N PRO A 127 11.76 13.24 -11.37
CA PRO A 127 12.18 11.87 -11.70
C PRO A 127 12.70 11.06 -10.50
N HIS A 128 13.43 11.71 -9.59
CA HIS A 128 13.92 11.05 -8.36
C HIS A 128 12.81 10.71 -7.38
N PHE A 129 11.80 11.59 -7.22
CA PHE A 129 10.64 11.29 -6.38
C PHE A 129 9.82 10.15 -6.96
N ASN A 130 9.77 10.06 -8.29
CA ASN A 130 9.13 8.97 -9.01
C ASN A 130 9.83 7.62 -8.83
N MET A 131 11.16 7.63 -8.87
CA MET A 131 11.94 6.43 -8.60
C MET A 131 11.77 6.00 -7.13
N MET A 132 11.83 6.96 -6.19
CA MET A 132 11.63 6.68 -4.77
C MET A 132 10.22 6.17 -4.47
N SER A 133 9.19 6.70 -5.12
CA SER A 133 7.82 6.24 -4.91
C SER A 133 7.70 4.74 -5.20
N PHE A 134 8.32 4.25 -6.29
CA PHE A 134 8.35 2.83 -6.61
C PHE A 134 9.05 2.01 -5.53
N TRP A 135 10.27 2.39 -5.15
CA TRP A 135 11.07 1.62 -4.19
C TRP A 135 10.45 1.60 -2.80
N VAL A 136 9.87 2.71 -2.36
CA VAL A 136 9.12 2.80 -1.11
C VAL A 136 7.90 1.88 -1.15
N THR A 137 7.12 1.90 -2.25
CA THR A 137 6.01 0.95 -2.43
C THR A 137 6.48 -0.51 -2.41
N PHE A 138 7.60 -0.82 -3.07
CA PHE A 138 8.17 -2.16 -3.07
C PHE A 138 8.60 -2.62 -1.66
N VAL A 139 9.25 -1.74 -0.89
CA VAL A 139 9.60 -2.02 0.51
C VAL A 139 8.34 -2.26 1.34
N GLY A 140 7.28 -1.45 1.16
CA GLY A 140 5.99 -1.68 1.81
C GLY A 140 5.42 -3.07 1.52
N PHE A 141 5.52 -3.54 0.27
CA PHE A 141 5.11 -4.89 -0.10
C PHE A 141 5.94 -5.96 0.61
N LEU A 142 7.27 -5.81 0.66
CA LEU A 142 8.15 -6.75 1.35
C LEU A 142 7.88 -6.80 2.86
N VAL A 143 7.64 -5.64 3.49
CA VAL A 143 7.26 -5.57 4.91
C VAL A 143 5.93 -6.30 5.14
N LEU A 144 4.95 -6.13 4.26
CA LEU A 144 3.69 -6.85 4.33
C LEU A 144 3.93 -8.38 4.23
N ILE A 145 4.68 -8.84 3.25
CA ILE A 145 4.99 -10.27 3.08
C ILE A 145 5.80 -10.83 4.26
N SER A 146 6.65 -10.01 4.89
CA SER A 146 7.43 -10.43 6.07
C SER A 146 6.55 -10.87 7.25
N SER A 147 5.30 -10.38 7.32
CA SER A 147 4.35 -10.77 8.37
C SER A 147 3.90 -12.24 8.32
N PHE A 148 4.12 -12.95 7.20
CA PHE A 148 3.93 -14.40 7.16
C PHE A 148 5.00 -15.17 7.94
N PHE A 149 6.15 -14.55 8.23
CA PHE A 149 7.31 -15.22 8.84
C PHE A 149 7.47 -14.91 10.34
N VAL A 150 6.57 -14.14 10.94
CA VAL A 150 6.52 -13.98 12.41
C VAL A 150 5.75 -15.13 13.05
N SER A 151 6.04 -15.43 14.33
CA SER A 151 5.54 -16.63 15.02
C SER A 151 4.03 -16.83 14.97
N ASP A 152 3.29 -15.72 15.08
CA ASP A 152 1.83 -15.74 15.17
C ASP A 152 1.17 -15.45 13.81
N GLY A 153 1.98 -15.32 12.75
CA GLY A 153 1.53 -14.99 11.41
C GLY A 153 1.05 -13.54 11.24
N PRO A 154 0.44 -13.23 10.08
CA PRO A 154 -0.08 -11.91 9.79
C PRO A 154 -1.36 -11.61 10.59
N THR A 155 -1.81 -10.37 10.58
CA THR A 155 -3.05 -9.97 11.26
C THR A 155 -4.29 -10.68 10.69
N LEU A 156 -5.19 -11.11 11.57
CA LEU A 156 -6.51 -11.67 11.22
C LEU A 156 -7.64 -10.61 11.19
N GLY A 157 -7.30 -9.33 11.39
CA GLY A 157 -8.26 -8.24 11.65
C GLY A 157 -9.08 -7.75 10.46
N GLY A 158 -9.04 -8.45 9.31
CA GLY A 158 -9.57 -7.98 8.04
C GLY A 158 -8.76 -6.83 7.46
N TRP A 159 -8.88 -6.54 6.16
CA TRP A 159 -8.11 -5.44 5.55
C TRP A 159 -8.47 -4.04 6.10
N THR A 160 -9.61 -3.93 6.79
CA THR A 160 -10.07 -2.71 7.47
C THR A 160 -9.45 -2.50 8.85
N GLN A 161 -8.88 -3.55 9.46
CA GLN A 161 -8.17 -3.51 10.73
C GLN A 161 -8.90 -2.71 11.82
N TYR A 162 -10.16 -3.02 12.07
CA TYR A 162 -10.95 -2.26 13.06
C TYR A 162 -10.30 -2.28 14.46
N ALA A 163 -10.12 -1.08 15.01
CA ALA A 163 -9.43 -0.83 16.27
C ALA A 163 -9.79 -1.73 17.46
N PRO A 164 -11.06 -2.11 17.72
CA PRO A 164 -11.39 -3.01 18.83
C PRO A 164 -10.67 -4.37 18.78
N LEU A 165 -10.25 -4.79 17.59
CA LEU A 165 -9.51 -6.02 17.37
C LEU A 165 -8.02 -5.76 17.08
N SER A 166 -7.72 -4.75 16.27
CA SER A 166 -6.36 -4.47 15.82
C SER A 166 -5.51 -3.71 16.84
N ALA A 167 -6.08 -2.85 17.69
CA ALA A 167 -5.29 -1.93 18.55
C ALA A 167 -4.89 -2.52 19.92
N VAL A 168 -5.45 -3.67 20.29
CA VAL A 168 -5.35 -4.24 21.65
C VAL A 168 -4.19 -5.23 21.82
N GLY A 169 -3.50 -5.60 20.74
CA GLY A 169 -2.34 -6.48 20.80
C GLY A 169 -2.68 -7.98 20.82
N SER A 170 -1.74 -8.79 21.31
CA SER A 170 -1.80 -10.26 21.25
C SER A 170 -2.98 -10.89 22.00
N VAL A 171 -3.58 -10.17 22.96
CA VAL A 171 -4.79 -10.59 23.68
C VAL A 171 -6.00 -10.77 22.75
N ALA A 172 -6.04 -10.09 21.60
CA ALA A 172 -7.12 -10.27 20.63
C ALA A 172 -7.04 -11.57 19.82
N GLY A 173 -5.88 -12.25 19.81
CA GLY A 173 -5.68 -13.51 19.11
C GLY A 173 -4.41 -13.55 18.25
N PRO A 174 -4.20 -14.66 17.51
CA PRO A 174 -3.00 -14.87 16.70
C PRO A 174 -2.78 -13.75 15.67
N GLY A 175 -1.55 -13.25 15.59
CA GLY A 175 -1.16 -12.23 14.63
C GLY A 175 -1.63 -10.81 14.97
N GLN A 176 -2.37 -10.62 16.07
CA GLN A 176 -2.86 -9.30 16.50
C GLN A 176 -1.81 -8.45 17.23
N GLY A 177 -0.63 -8.99 17.52
CA GLY A 177 0.52 -8.20 17.98
C GLY A 177 1.39 -7.74 16.80
N MET A 178 2.56 -8.37 16.63
CA MET A 178 3.53 -8.00 15.60
C MET A 178 2.96 -8.04 14.17
N GLY A 179 1.99 -8.91 13.88
CA GLY A 179 1.33 -8.98 12.57
C GLY A 179 0.58 -7.69 12.22
N VAL A 180 -0.09 -7.04 13.19
CA VAL A 180 -0.72 -5.73 13.01
C VAL A 180 0.32 -4.64 12.84
N VAL A 181 1.40 -4.66 13.63
CA VAL A 181 2.49 -3.67 13.52
C VAL A 181 3.13 -3.71 12.14
N LEU A 182 3.46 -4.91 11.62
CA LEU A 182 4.03 -5.07 10.29
C LEU A 182 3.05 -4.67 9.19
N TRP A 183 1.76 -5.01 9.33
CA TRP A 183 0.72 -4.57 8.40
C TRP A 183 0.63 -3.03 8.38
N ALA A 184 0.52 -2.39 9.55
CA ALA A 184 0.40 -0.94 9.65
C ALA A 184 1.66 -0.23 9.13
N ALA A 185 2.85 -0.77 9.40
CA ALA A 185 4.10 -0.25 8.89
C ALA A 185 4.17 -0.37 7.36
N ALA A 186 3.77 -1.51 6.81
CA ALA A 186 3.70 -1.72 5.36
C ALA A 186 2.79 -0.70 4.67
N ILE A 187 1.59 -0.47 5.22
CA ILE A 187 0.63 0.51 4.68
C ILE A 187 1.14 1.94 4.85
N ALA A 188 1.73 2.30 6.00
CA ALA A 188 2.31 3.63 6.19
C ALA A 188 3.44 3.92 5.19
N ILE A 189 4.34 2.95 4.97
CA ILE A 189 5.41 3.04 3.96
C ILE A 189 4.78 3.17 2.56
N PHE A 190 3.79 2.33 2.23
CA PHE A 190 3.08 2.41 0.96
C PHE A 190 2.47 3.80 0.71
N CYS A 191 1.86 4.41 1.73
CA CYS A 191 1.30 5.76 1.64
C CYS A 191 2.35 6.81 1.28
N ILE A 192 3.57 6.73 1.83
CA ILE A 192 4.67 7.64 1.45
C ILE A 192 4.93 7.55 -0.05
N GLY A 193 5.01 6.33 -0.59
CA GLY A 193 5.15 6.11 -2.03
C GLY A 193 4.00 6.75 -2.82
N GLN A 194 2.76 6.61 -2.36
CA GLN A 194 1.60 7.19 -3.04
C GLN A 194 1.54 8.70 -2.98
N LEU A 195 1.97 9.32 -1.88
CA LEU A 195 2.03 10.78 -1.76
C LEU A 195 3.05 11.35 -2.77
N LEU A 196 4.24 10.74 -2.86
CA LEU A 196 5.26 11.12 -3.84
C LEU A 196 4.78 10.95 -5.29
N GLY A 197 4.14 9.81 -5.60
CA GLY A 197 3.59 9.54 -6.93
C GLY A 197 2.47 10.51 -7.31
N SER A 198 1.52 10.74 -6.40
CA SER A 198 0.40 11.65 -6.61
C SER A 198 0.85 13.09 -6.88
N LEU A 199 1.80 13.60 -6.09
CA LEU A 199 2.38 14.93 -6.32
C LEU A 199 2.98 15.05 -7.72
N ASN A 200 3.74 14.04 -8.13
CA ASN A 200 4.40 14.03 -9.43
C ASN A 200 3.42 13.93 -10.60
N PHE A 201 2.33 13.17 -10.46
CA PHE A 201 1.29 13.06 -11.49
C PHE A 201 0.48 14.35 -11.63
N ILE A 202 0.17 15.02 -10.51
CA ILE A 202 -0.51 16.32 -10.50
C ILE A 202 0.34 17.35 -11.24
N THR A 203 1.61 17.50 -10.88
CA THR A 203 2.50 18.49 -11.52
C THR A 203 2.80 18.14 -12.96
N THR A 204 2.97 16.86 -13.31
CA THR A 204 3.07 16.41 -14.72
C THR A 204 1.86 16.86 -15.52
N THR A 205 0.66 16.65 -14.97
CA THR A 205 -0.57 17.00 -15.68
C THR A 205 -0.76 18.49 -15.81
N LEU A 206 -0.35 19.30 -14.84
CA LEU A 206 -0.57 20.75 -14.84
C LEU A 206 0.51 21.52 -15.61
N ASP A 207 1.78 21.21 -15.39
CA ASP A 207 2.89 22.09 -15.76
C ASP A 207 3.70 21.55 -16.95
N MET A 208 3.63 20.24 -17.23
CA MET A 208 4.45 19.60 -18.28
C MET A 208 3.70 19.38 -19.60
N ARG A 209 2.47 19.88 -19.73
CA ARG A 209 1.68 19.75 -20.97
C ARG A 209 2.32 20.51 -22.13
N THR A 210 2.17 19.98 -23.33
CA THR A 210 2.58 20.67 -24.55
C THR A 210 1.80 21.97 -24.80
N LYS A 211 2.43 22.90 -25.53
CA LYS A 211 1.83 24.20 -25.84
C LYS A 211 0.53 24.03 -26.64
N GLY A 212 -0.52 24.73 -26.23
CA GLY A 212 -1.84 24.68 -26.88
C GLY A 212 -2.78 23.58 -26.36
N MET A 213 -2.30 22.70 -25.47
CA MET A 213 -3.13 21.73 -24.75
C MET A 213 -3.71 22.35 -23.48
N SER A 214 -4.96 22.82 -23.55
CA SER A 214 -5.72 23.22 -22.37
C SER A 214 -6.20 22.00 -21.57
N LEU A 215 -6.58 22.20 -20.30
CA LEU A 215 -7.15 21.15 -19.44
C LEU A 215 -8.32 20.40 -20.12
N TRP A 216 -9.22 21.12 -20.78
CA TRP A 216 -10.38 20.55 -21.48
C TRP A 216 -10.02 19.70 -22.71
N ARG A 217 -8.78 19.78 -23.18
CA ARG A 217 -8.28 18.99 -24.32
C ARG A 217 -7.48 17.76 -23.90
N LEU A 218 -7.34 17.52 -22.59
CA LEU A 218 -6.67 16.32 -22.09
C LEU A 218 -7.46 15.05 -22.44
N PRO A 219 -6.77 13.95 -22.80
CA PRO A 219 -7.40 12.64 -22.89
C PRO A 219 -8.11 12.26 -21.58
N LEU A 220 -9.20 11.49 -21.68
CA LEU A 220 -9.95 11.04 -20.50
C LEU A 220 -9.09 10.21 -19.53
N THR A 221 -8.11 9.47 -20.05
CA THR A 221 -7.13 8.73 -19.22
C THR A 221 -6.26 9.67 -18.39
N CYS A 222 -5.76 10.76 -18.96
CA CYS A 222 -5.02 11.78 -18.22
C CYS A 222 -5.89 12.47 -17.16
N TRP A 223 -7.15 12.77 -17.51
CA TRP A 223 -8.11 13.30 -16.55
C TRP A 223 -8.35 12.33 -15.38
N ALA A 224 -8.51 11.04 -15.67
CA ALA A 224 -8.68 10.02 -14.63
C ALA A 224 -7.47 10.01 -13.68
N TRP A 225 -6.24 9.91 -14.20
CA TRP A 225 -5.04 9.95 -13.34
C TRP A 225 -4.90 11.26 -12.58
N PHE A 226 -5.25 12.40 -13.18
CA PHE A 226 -5.21 13.70 -12.51
C PHE A 226 -6.14 13.75 -11.29
N ILE A 227 -7.41 13.37 -11.47
CA ILE A 227 -8.39 13.34 -10.37
C ILE A 227 -8.01 12.29 -9.33
N THR A 228 -7.62 11.08 -9.75
CA THR A 228 -7.17 10.02 -8.82
C THR A 228 -5.95 10.47 -8.02
N SER A 229 -5.02 11.24 -8.60
CA SER A 229 -3.85 11.75 -7.89
C SER A 229 -4.24 12.80 -6.85
N ILE A 230 -5.22 13.68 -7.15
CA ILE A 230 -5.73 14.65 -6.17
C ILE A 230 -6.37 13.93 -4.99
N MET A 231 -7.26 12.97 -5.27
CA MET A 231 -7.91 12.16 -4.24
C MET A 231 -6.88 11.35 -3.43
N GLY A 232 -5.92 10.73 -4.10
CA GLY A 232 -4.85 9.96 -3.48
C GLY A 232 -4.00 10.82 -2.54
N LEU A 233 -3.61 12.02 -2.98
CA LEU A 233 -2.84 12.95 -2.15
C LEU A 233 -3.54 13.27 -0.83
N THR A 234 -4.87 13.51 -0.87
CA THR A 234 -5.64 13.83 0.33
C THR A 234 -5.98 12.60 1.17
N ALA A 235 -6.32 11.48 0.55
CA ALA A 235 -6.76 10.26 1.23
C ALA A 235 -5.59 9.55 1.94
N PHE A 236 -4.46 9.36 1.25
CA PHE A 236 -3.29 8.71 1.83
C PHE A 236 -2.58 9.58 2.89
N ALA A 237 -2.76 10.90 2.84
CA ALA A 237 -2.28 11.81 3.89
C ALA A 237 -3.03 11.64 5.23
N VAL A 238 -4.23 11.04 5.21
CA VAL A 238 -4.99 10.68 6.42
C VAL A 238 -4.72 9.25 6.86
N LEU A 239 -4.64 8.30 5.91
CA LEU A 239 -4.36 6.90 6.23
C LEU A 239 -2.98 6.72 6.87
N MET A 240 -1.94 7.42 6.38
CA MET A 240 -0.59 7.27 6.90
C MET A 240 -0.49 7.62 8.40
N PRO A 241 -0.94 8.79 8.88
CA PRO A 241 -1.04 9.06 10.31
C PRO A 241 -1.88 8.03 11.05
N ALA A 242 -3.02 7.57 10.52
CA ALA A 242 -3.84 6.57 11.19
C ALA A 242 -3.05 5.27 11.47
N CYS A 243 -2.31 4.77 10.49
CA CYS A 243 -1.41 3.62 10.66
C CYS A 243 -0.29 3.89 11.66
N ILE A 244 0.29 5.09 11.67
CA ILE A 244 1.33 5.48 12.65
C ILE A 244 0.76 5.50 14.07
N LEU A 245 -0.41 6.09 14.27
CA LEU A 245 -1.10 6.10 15.57
C LEU A 245 -1.40 4.68 16.04
N LEU A 246 -1.77 3.78 15.12
CA LEU A 246 -2.03 2.38 15.46
C LEU A 246 -0.73 1.69 15.89
N ILE A 247 0.38 1.93 15.20
CA ILE A 247 1.70 1.42 15.63
C ILE A 247 2.04 1.94 17.04
N LEU A 248 1.81 3.23 17.31
CA LEU A 248 2.08 3.81 18.63
C LEU A 248 1.25 3.17 19.75
N ASP A 249 -0.02 2.83 19.49
CA ASP A 249 -0.86 2.11 20.46
C ASP A 249 -0.28 0.73 20.79
N HIS A 250 0.43 0.08 19.85
CA HIS A 250 1.12 -1.19 20.09
C HIS A 250 2.49 -1.05 20.77
N VAL A 251 3.31 -0.09 20.35
CA VAL A 251 4.75 -0.07 20.69
C VAL A 251 5.13 0.98 21.72
N ALA A 252 4.35 2.06 21.83
CA ALA A 252 4.66 3.22 22.67
C ALA A 252 3.66 3.39 23.83
N GLY A 253 2.67 2.50 23.96
CA GLY A 253 1.66 2.55 25.03
C GLY A 253 0.73 3.75 24.94
N THR A 254 0.53 4.30 23.73
CA THR A 254 -0.50 5.32 23.51
C THR A 254 -1.89 4.69 23.52
N SER A 255 -2.93 5.55 23.54
CA SER A 255 -4.32 5.11 23.58
C SER A 255 -5.17 5.97 22.65
N PHE A 256 -4.88 5.96 21.36
CA PHE A 256 -5.69 6.68 20.38
C PHE A 256 -7.00 5.94 20.07
N PHE A 257 -6.93 4.62 19.93
CA PHE A 257 -8.04 3.82 19.42
C PHE A 257 -8.63 2.83 20.43
N VAL A 258 -7.99 2.64 21.58
CA VAL A 258 -8.46 1.74 22.65
C VAL A 258 -9.45 2.48 23.57
N ALA A 259 -10.71 2.05 23.56
CA ALA A 259 -11.77 2.65 24.38
C ALA A 259 -11.57 2.39 25.88
N SER A 260 -12.01 3.34 26.71
CA SER A 260 -12.06 3.15 28.16
C SER A 260 -12.97 1.97 28.54
N ASN A 261 -12.56 1.21 29.55
CA ASN A 261 -13.29 0.03 30.05
C ASN A 261 -13.44 -1.13 29.05
N LEU A 262 -12.60 -1.18 28.01
CA LEU A 262 -12.56 -2.34 27.13
C LEU A 262 -12.06 -3.57 27.90
N VAL A 263 -12.89 -4.60 27.99
CA VAL A 263 -12.55 -5.89 28.59
C VAL A 263 -12.49 -6.92 27.48
N LEU A 264 -11.35 -7.59 27.35
CA LEU A 264 -11.11 -8.69 26.42
C LEU A 264 -10.51 -9.86 27.19
N ASN A 265 -11.07 -11.06 27.02
CA ASN A 265 -10.64 -12.27 27.73
C ASN A 265 -10.52 -12.07 29.25
N ASP A 266 -11.55 -11.46 29.85
CA ASP A 266 -11.61 -11.11 31.29
C ASP A 266 -10.48 -10.18 31.77
N GLN A 267 -9.74 -9.55 30.86
CA GLN A 267 -8.71 -8.57 31.17
C GLN A 267 -9.11 -7.17 30.71
N LEU A 268 -9.08 -6.24 31.67
CA LEU A 268 -9.19 -4.82 31.39
C LEU A 268 -7.95 -4.35 30.64
N GLN A 269 -8.14 -3.76 29.46
CA GLN A 269 -7.01 -3.35 28.62
C GLN A 269 -6.24 -2.18 29.26
N PRO A 270 -4.90 -2.27 29.38
CA PRO A 270 -4.08 -1.17 29.86
C PRO A 270 -4.00 -0.06 28.79
N HIS A 271 -3.74 1.19 29.20
CA HIS A 271 -3.68 2.35 28.30
C HIS A 271 -4.97 2.55 27.49
N ALA A 272 -6.03 2.97 28.20
CA ALA A 272 -7.38 3.13 27.66
C ALA A 272 -7.89 4.57 27.84
N GLY A 273 -8.78 5.01 26.95
CA GLY A 273 -9.32 6.39 26.93
C GLY A 273 -9.41 7.02 25.54
N GLY A 274 -9.01 6.28 24.50
CA GLY A 274 -9.18 6.65 23.11
C GLY A 274 -10.58 6.38 22.58
N SER A 275 -10.74 6.51 21.26
CA SER A 275 -12.01 6.27 20.57
C SER A 275 -11.82 5.25 19.45
N THR A 276 -12.52 4.12 19.55
CA THR A 276 -12.53 3.09 18.51
C THR A 276 -13.12 3.60 17.19
N LEU A 277 -14.05 4.56 17.27
CA LEU A 277 -14.66 5.21 16.10
C LEU A 277 -13.69 6.13 15.38
N LEU A 278 -12.67 6.67 16.06
CA LEU A 278 -11.65 7.50 15.41
C LEU A 278 -10.96 6.73 14.28
N TRP A 279 -10.61 5.46 14.50
CA TRP A 279 -10.06 4.61 13.45
C TRP A 279 -11.01 4.51 12.25
N GLN A 280 -12.30 4.26 12.50
CA GLN A 280 -13.29 4.14 11.42
C GLN A 280 -13.38 5.42 10.60
N HIS A 281 -13.40 6.58 11.25
CA HIS A 281 -13.44 7.87 10.55
C HIS A 281 -12.18 8.11 9.72
N LEU A 282 -10.98 7.83 10.26
CA LEU A 282 -9.74 8.03 9.52
C LEU A 282 -9.60 7.04 8.35
N PHE A 283 -9.92 5.76 8.59
CA PHE A 283 -9.81 4.71 7.58
C PHE A 283 -10.84 4.89 6.45
N TRP A 284 -12.10 5.21 6.78
CA TRP A 284 -13.15 5.42 5.77
C TRP A 284 -13.19 6.84 5.19
N PHE A 285 -12.42 7.80 5.73
CA PHE A 285 -12.10 8.99 4.96
C PHE A 285 -11.15 8.65 3.80
N PHE A 286 -10.25 7.69 4.02
CA PHE A 286 -9.38 7.17 2.97
C PHE A 286 -10.13 6.29 1.96
N GLY A 287 -10.94 5.35 2.44
CA GLY A 287 -11.63 4.34 1.63
C GLY A 287 -12.84 4.86 0.89
#